data_AF-A0AAN0LX73-F1
#
_entry.id   AF-A0AAN0LX73-F1
#
_cell.length_a   1.000
_cell.length_b   1.000
_cell.length_c   1.000
_cell.angle_alpha   90.00
_cell.angle_beta   90.00
_cell.angle_gamma   90.00
#
_symmetry.space_group_name_H-M   'P 1'
#
loop_
_entity.id
_entity.type
_entity.pdbx_description
1 polymer ?
#
loop_
_entity_poly.entity_id
_entity_poly.type
_entity_poly.pdbx_seq_one_letter_code
_entity_poly.pdbx_strand_id
1 'polypeptide(L)' 'MGKQIRGEIPLNVAKRELQEEIGYRAQTIVPLGIMHPTPAYLTEALALFYATDLEFVGQNLDEGEELHVHQLKLSRD' A
#
# COMPACT_ATOMS: atom_id res chain seq x y z
N MET A 1 1.81 1.85 7.10
CA MET A 1 0.84 2.51 6.20
C MET A 1 1.41 3.84 5.81
N GLY A 2 1.86 3.94 4.57
CA GLY A 2 2.45 5.14 4.04
C GLY A 2 1.67 6.43 4.13
N LYS A 3 2.37 7.48 4.55
CA LYS A 3 1.83 8.84 4.57
C LYS A 3 2.09 9.54 3.24
N GLN A 4 1.04 10.05 2.63
CA GLN A 4 1.16 10.91 1.45
C GLN A 4 1.83 12.24 1.80
N ILE A 5 2.88 12.60 1.06
CA ILE A 5 3.49 13.93 1.15
C ILE A 5 2.63 14.92 0.36
N ARG A 6 2.58 16.19 0.80
CA ARG A 6 1.75 17.22 0.17
C ARG A 6 2.09 17.34 -1.33
N GLY A 7 1.09 17.15 -2.18
CA GLY A 7 1.24 17.24 -3.64
C GLY A 7 1.69 15.95 -4.33
N GLU A 8 2.00 14.90 -3.57
CA GLU A 8 2.31 13.59 -4.13
C GLU A 8 1.04 12.93 -4.69
N ILE A 9 1.16 12.23 -5.81
CA ILE A 9 0.04 11.48 -6.40
C ILE A 9 -0.14 10.18 -5.57
N PRO A 10 -1.37 9.83 -5.13
CA PRO A 10 -1.59 8.64 -4.30
C PRO A 10 -1.05 7.33 -4.88
N LEU A 11 -1.06 7.19 -6.21
CA LEU A 11 -0.47 6.04 -6.90
C LEU A 11 1.05 5.92 -6.67
N ASN A 12 1.76 7.04 -6.58
CA ASN A 12 3.21 7.03 -6.34
C ASN A 12 3.52 6.61 -4.90
N VAL A 13 2.71 7.08 -3.93
CA VAL A 13 2.77 6.60 -2.54
C VAL A 13 2.57 5.09 -2.50
N ALA A 14 1.48 4.58 -3.10
CA ALA A 14 1.17 3.15 -3.08
C ALA A 14 2.30 2.29 -3.69
N LYS A 15 2.93 2.76 -4.78
CA LYS A 15 4.07 2.06 -5.40
C LYS A 15 5.31 2.03 -4.50
N ARG A 16 5.62 3.16 -3.88
CA ARG A 16 6.78 3.32 -2.99
C ARG A 16 6.63 2.43 -1.76
N GLU A 17 5.50 2.55 -1.08
CA GLU A 17 5.18 1.85 0.17
C GLU A 17 5.05 0.34 -0.03
N LEU A 18 4.52 -0.12 -1.18
CA LEU A 18 4.49 -1.55 -1.51
C LEU A 18 5.91 -2.15 -1.55
N GLN A 19 6.89 -1.40 -2.05
CA GLN A 19 8.28 -1.83 -2.06
C GLN A 19 8.91 -1.71 -0.67
N GLU A 20 8.73 -0.57 -0.01
CA GLU A 20 9.35 -0.30 1.30
C GLU A 20 8.85 -1.29 2.35
N GLU A 21 7.53 -1.39 2.54
CA GLU A 21 6.92 -2.18 3.61
C GLU A 21 6.96 -3.69 3.37
N ILE A 22 6.78 -4.15 2.13
CA ILE A 22 6.67 -5.60 1.84
C ILE A 22 7.57 -6.11 0.72
N GLY A 23 8.37 -5.26 0.09
CA GLY A 23 9.40 -5.64 -0.87
C GLY A 23 8.94 -5.95 -2.28
N TYR A 24 7.72 -5.55 -2.66
CA TYR A 24 7.14 -5.87 -3.96
C TYR A 24 7.01 -4.66 -4.88
N ARG A 25 7.22 -4.89 -6.17
CA ARG A 25 6.75 -4.02 -7.25
C ARG A 25 5.64 -4.73 -8.00
N ALA A 26 4.65 -3.98 -8.42
CA ALA A 26 3.53 -4.49 -9.20
C ALA A 26 3.61 -3.97 -10.64
N GLN A 27 3.40 -4.84 -11.62
CA GLN A 27 3.23 -4.39 -13.01
C GLN A 27 1.84 -3.76 -13.21
N THR A 28 0.83 -4.27 -12.51
CA THR A 28 -0.54 -3.78 -12.60
C THR A 28 -0.99 -3.22 -11.26
N ILE A 29 -1.48 -1.98 -11.24
CA ILE A 29 -2.08 -1.35 -10.06
C ILE A 29 -3.38 -0.67 -10.50
N VAL A 30 -4.49 -1.06 -9.87
CA VAL A 30 -5.84 -0.57 -10.17
C VAL A 30 -6.38 0.23 -8.99
N PRO A 31 -6.86 1.47 -9.16
CA PRO A 31 -7.51 2.21 -8.09
C PRO A 31 -8.86 1.56 -7.76
N LEU A 32 -9.11 1.33 -6.47
CA LEU A 32 -10.38 0.81 -5.95
C LEU A 32 -11.30 1.91 -5.40
N GLY A 33 -10.76 3.09 -5.13
CA GLY A 33 -11.50 4.25 -4.63
C GLY A 33 -10.91 4.85 -3.37
N ILE A 34 -11.70 5.66 -2.68
CA ILE A 34 -11.35 6.30 -1.41
C ILE A 34 -12.19 5.69 -0.29
N MET A 35 -11.56 5.32 0.81
CA MET A 35 -12.21 4.85 2.03
C MET A 35 -11.97 5.84 3.17
N HIS A 36 -13.03 6.19 3.89
CA HIS A 36 -12.94 6.93 5.15
C HIS A 36 -13.16 5.92 6.29
N PRO A 37 -12.10 5.47 6.98
CA PRO A 37 -12.21 4.45 8.02
C PRO A 37 -12.91 4.96 9.29
N THR A 38 -12.74 6.24 9.62
CA THR A 38 -13.25 6.84 10.86
C THR A 38 -13.98 8.19 10.62
N PRO A 39 -14.95 8.25 9.69
CA PRO A 39 -15.49 9.51 9.15
C PRO A 39 -16.24 10.36 10.18
N ALA A 40 -16.69 9.75 11.28
CA ALA A 40 -17.38 10.46 12.36
C ALA A 40 -16.44 11.31 13.24
N TYR A 41 -15.12 11.07 13.16
CA TYR A 41 -14.14 11.72 14.04
C TYR A 41 -12.94 12.30 13.30
N LEU A 42 -12.44 11.63 12.25
CA LEU A 42 -11.29 12.08 11.48
C LEU A 42 -11.69 12.40 10.04
N THR A 43 -10.99 13.35 9.44
CA THR A 43 -11.08 13.68 8.02
C THR A 43 -10.11 12.84 7.18
N GLU A 44 -9.55 11.76 7.75
CA GLU A 44 -8.61 10.92 7.03
C GLU A 44 -9.29 10.19 5.86
N ALA A 45 -8.53 10.00 4.78
CA ALA A 45 -9.00 9.40 3.55
C ALA A 45 -7.91 8.46 3.04
N LEU A 46 -8.23 7.19 2.85
CA LEU A 46 -7.32 6.18 2.33
C LEU A 46 -7.61 5.95 0.85
N ALA A 47 -6.61 6.15 0.00
CA ALA A 47 -6.69 5.74 -1.40
C ALA A 47 -6.35 4.26 -1.51
N LEU A 48 -7.32 3.44 -1.93
CA LEU A 48 -7.17 2.00 -2.03
C LEU A 48 -6.76 1.59 -3.44
N PHE A 49 -5.84 0.63 -3.51
CA PHE A 49 -5.33 0.09 -4.76
C PHE A 49 -5.29 -1.45 -4.70
N TYR A 50 -5.57 -2.09 -5.83
CA TYR A 50 -5.35 -3.51 -6.04
C TYR A 50 -4.14 -3.71 -6.94
N ALA A 51 -3.15 -4.46 -6.45
CA ALA A 51 -1.89 -4.70 -7.15
C ALA A 51 -1.78 -6.17 -7.54
N THR A 52 -1.41 -6.44 -8.80
CA THR A 52 -1.17 -7.80 -9.33
C THR A 52 0.15 -7.86 -10.07
N ASP A 53 0.53 -9.08 -10.48
CA ASP A 53 1.76 -9.34 -11.23
C ASP A 53 2.98 -8.83 -10.44
N LEU A 54 3.01 -9.26 -9.17
CA LEU A 54 3.97 -8.82 -8.18
C LEU A 54 5.33 -9.47 -8.41
N GLU A 55 6.37 -8.65 -8.41
CA GLU A 55 7.78 -9.05 -8.43
C GLU A 55 8.43 -8.65 -7.12
N PHE A 56 9.07 -9.61 -6.44
CA PHE A 56 9.83 -9.31 -5.23
C PHE A 56 11.17 -8.68 -5.60
N VAL A 57 11.42 -7.47 -5.09
CA VAL A 57 12.64 -6.70 -5.37
C VAL A 57 13.43 -6.33 -4.11
N GLY A 58 12.97 -6.78 -2.94
CA GLY A 58 13.58 -6.50 -1.64
C GLY A 58 12.83 -5.43 -0.84
N GLN A 59 12.64 -5.71 0.45
CA GLN A 59 12.03 -4.80 1.43
C GLN A 59 13.02 -3.71 1.83
N ASN A 60 12.52 -2.50 2.04
CA ASN A 60 13.33 -1.34 2.43
C ASN A 60 12.55 -0.47 3.41
N LEU A 61 12.48 -0.92 4.65
CA LEU A 61 11.74 -0.27 5.73
C LEU A 61 12.33 1.10 6.07
N ASP A 62 11.46 2.05 6.43
CA ASP A 62 11.89 3.32 6.97
C ASP A 62 12.42 3.17 8.41
N GLU A 63 13.18 4.16 8.87
CA GLU A 63 13.71 4.17 10.24
C GLU A 63 12.57 4.11 11.26
N GLY A 64 12.62 3.10 12.12
CA GLY A 64 11.61 2.88 13.18
C GLY A 64 10.42 2.01 12.75
N GLU A 65 10.38 1.53 11.50
CA GLU A 65 9.41 0.52 11.09
C GLU A 65 9.89 -0.90 11.40
N GLU A 66 9.04 -1.67 12.05
CA GLU A 66 9.24 -3.10 12.32
C GLU A 66 8.05 -3.88 11.75
N LEU A 67 8.25 -4.57 10.62
CA LEU A 67 7.19 -5.27 9.90
C LEU A 67 7.58 -6.72 9.55
N HIS A 68 6.62 -7.62 9.66
CA HIS A 68 6.75 -9.03 9.26
C HIS A 68 5.76 -9.36 8.15
N VAL A 69 6.27 -9.81 7.00
CA VAL A 69 5.43 -10.14 5.84
C VAL A 69 4.90 -11.57 5.95
N HIS A 70 3.57 -11.72 5.88
CA HIS A 70 2.89 -13.01 5.82
C HIS A 70 2.14 -13.17 4.49
N GLN A 71 2.49 -14.19 3.72
CA GLN A 71 1.81 -14.50 2.46
C GLN A 71 0.72 -15.54 2.68
N LEU A 72 -0.50 -15.20 2.29
CA LEU A 72 -1.65 -16.07 2.36
C LEU A 72 -2.14 -16.39 0.95
N LYS A 73 -2.48 -17.65 0.70
CA LYS A 73 -3.16 -18.03 -0.54
C LYS A 73 -4.59 -17.54 -0.48
N LEU A 74 -4.99 -16.74 -1.45
CA LEU A 74 -6.39 -16.37 -1.64
C LEU A 74 -7.11 -17.56 -2.27
N SER A 75 -7.80 -18.36 -1.46
CA SER A 75 -8.74 -19.37 -1.96
C SER A 75 -10.06 -18.69 -2.34
N ARG A 76 -10.66 -19.15 -3.43
CA ARG A 76 -12.08 -18.95 -3.69
C ARG A 76 -12.80 -20.25 -3.34
N ASP A 77 -13.91 -20.14 -2.62
CA ASP A 77 -14.83 -21.27 -2.41
C ASP A 77 -15.47 -21.72 -3.73
#